data_AF-A0A5B7FJH1-F1
#
_entry.id   AF-A0A5B7FJH1-F1
#
_cell.length_a   1.000
_cell.length_b   1.000
_cell.length_c   1.000
_cell.angle_alpha   90.00
_cell.angle_beta   90.00
_cell.angle_gamma   90.00
#
_symmetry.space_group_name_H-M   'P 1'
#
loop_
_entity.id
_entity.type
_entity.pdbx_description
1 polymer ?
#
loop_
_entity_poly.entity_id
_entity_poly.type
_entity_poly.pdbx_seq_one_letter_code
_entity_poly.pdbx_strand_id
1 'polypeptide(L)'
;MMHQLSRWRSQVPFNKCKGRVQALNFHPKYPFLYMASQTHIRVYNLQKQRMLKKVRANSRWVSSIAIHPGGEHFLVGGYDRKLNWFEMECTRTPHALRFHKGAIRGVAFHRKYPLFASVSDEGRIIVSHGMVYDDWLKDPFLVPLKELRGHSRFEDLCVLDVTWHPYEPFLFTSGADATIRLWH
;
A
#
# COMPACT_ATOMS: atom_id res chain seq x y z
N MET A 1 7.49 -16.18 7.52
CA MET A 1 7.58 -17.53 6.94
C MET A 1 6.87 -17.51 5.60
N MET A 2 7.39 -18.20 4.59
CA MET A 2 6.75 -18.33 3.27
C MET A 2 6.24 -19.75 3.14
N HIS A 3 4.96 -19.89 2.79
CA HIS A 3 4.28 -21.19 2.72
C HIS A 3 4.02 -21.55 1.26
N GLN A 4 4.45 -22.75 0.86
CA GLN A 4 4.17 -23.33 -0.44
C GLN A 4 3.20 -24.49 -0.26
N LEU A 5 1.91 -24.23 -0.55
CA LEU A 5 0.83 -25.18 -0.32
C LEU A 5 0.96 -26.46 -1.14
N SER A 6 1.38 -26.36 -2.41
CA SER A 6 1.52 -27.53 -3.29
C SER A 6 2.55 -28.56 -2.83
N ARG A 7 3.48 -28.16 -1.94
CA ARG A 7 4.50 -29.03 -1.36
C ARG A 7 4.39 -29.14 0.15
N TRP A 8 3.34 -28.59 0.75
CA TRP A 8 3.14 -28.49 2.21
C TRP A 8 4.39 -28.00 2.95
N ARG A 9 5.16 -27.12 2.31
CA ARG A 9 6.48 -26.71 2.77
C ARG A 9 6.46 -25.28 3.22
N SER A 10 7.09 -25.04 4.36
CA SER A 10 7.27 -23.69 4.89
C SER A 10 8.76 -23.36 4.95
N GLN A 11 9.13 -22.17 4.48
CA GLN A 11 10.51 -21.72 4.37
C GLN A 11 10.69 -20.38 5.06
N VAL A 12 11.88 -20.16 5.61
CA VAL A 12 12.31 -18.85 6.11
C VAL A 12 13.34 -18.33 5.12
N PRO A 13 12.93 -17.50 4.14
CA PRO A 13 13.84 -17.08 3.07
C PRO A 13 14.96 -16.15 3.56
N PHE A 14 14.81 -15.52 4.72
CA PHE A 14 15.79 -14.58 5.27
C PHE A 14 15.93 -14.76 6.79
N ASN A 15 17.14 -15.07 7.27
CA ASN A 15 17.43 -15.31 8.69
C ASN A 15 17.55 -14.04 9.55
N LYS A 16 17.57 -12.84 8.93
CA LYS A 16 17.70 -11.56 9.65
C LYS A 16 16.62 -10.57 9.20
N CYS A 17 15.58 -10.40 10.02
CA CYS A 17 14.60 -9.32 9.87
C CYS A 17 15.04 -8.11 10.69
N LYS A 18 15.38 -7.00 10.03
CA LYS A 18 15.77 -5.76 10.72
C LYS A 18 14.52 -4.89 11.01
N GLY A 19 14.04 -5.01 12.25
CA GLY A 19 12.91 -4.24 12.78
C GLY A 19 11.57 -4.97 12.68
N ARG A 20 10.52 -4.37 13.25
CA ARG A 20 9.15 -4.92 13.23
C ARG A 20 8.56 -4.76 11.84
N VAL A 21 8.26 -5.90 11.20
CA VAL A 21 7.56 -5.96 9.92
C VAL A 21 6.10 -5.57 10.13
N GLN A 22 5.58 -4.73 9.25
CA GLN A 22 4.20 -4.24 9.27
C GLN A 22 3.40 -4.87 8.14
N ALA A 23 3.96 -4.92 6.93
CA ALA A 23 3.29 -5.50 5.77
C ALA A 23 4.28 -6.15 4.79
N LEU A 24 3.76 -7.08 4.00
CA LEU A 24 4.48 -7.85 2.98
C LEU A 24 3.64 -7.94 1.71
N ASN A 25 4.19 -7.55 0.57
CA ASN A 25 3.52 -7.66 -0.72
C ASN A 25 4.46 -8.26 -1.78
N PHE A 26 3.93 -9.18 -2.59
CA PHE A 26 4.64 -9.71 -3.74
C PHE A 26 4.53 -8.76 -4.91
N HIS A 27 5.62 -8.61 -5.65
CA HIS A 27 5.59 -7.93 -6.93
C HIS A 27 4.69 -8.70 -7.92
N PRO A 28 3.87 -8.01 -8.73
CA PRO A 28 2.87 -8.66 -9.59
C PRO A 28 3.48 -9.56 -10.69
N LYS A 29 4.62 -9.16 -11.27
CA LYS A 29 5.29 -9.87 -12.38
C LYS A 29 6.57 -10.62 -12.00
N TYR A 30 7.50 -9.96 -11.31
CA TYR A 30 8.82 -10.50 -10.97
C TYR A 30 8.82 -11.19 -9.59
N PRO A 31 9.78 -12.11 -9.30
CA PRO A 31 9.88 -12.81 -8.01
C PRO A 31 10.47 -11.91 -6.91
N PHE A 32 9.90 -10.72 -6.73
CA PHE A 32 10.32 -9.75 -5.73
C PHE A 32 9.32 -9.70 -4.58
N LEU A 33 9.84 -9.51 -3.37
CA LEU A 33 9.07 -9.34 -2.15
C LEU A 33 9.36 -7.97 -1.55
N TYR A 34 8.32 -7.16 -1.39
CA TYR A 34 8.37 -5.89 -0.68
C TYR A 34 8.04 -6.15 0.78
N MET A 35 8.95 -5.72 1.64
CA MET A 35 8.81 -5.81 3.09
C MET A 35 8.80 -4.41 3.68
N ALA A 36 7.64 -3.98 4.16
CA ALA A 36 7.48 -2.76 4.91
C ALA A 36 7.79 -3.03 6.39
N SER A 37 8.86 -2.41 6.88
CA SER A 37 9.12 -2.25 8.32
C SER A 37 8.62 -0.89 8.78
N GLN A 38 8.63 -0.63 10.09
CA GLN A 38 8.12 0.63 10.66
C GLN A 38 8.66 1.91 9.98
N THR A 39 9.91 1.91 9.52
CA THR A 39 10.59 3.10 8.97
C THR A 39 11.18 2.90 7.57
N HIS A 40 11.30 1.66 7.11
CA HIS A 40 11.99 1.32 5.86
C HIS A 40 11.21 0.28 5.07
N ILE A 41 11.37 0.35 3.75
CA ILE A 41 10.86 -0.65 2.82
C ILE A 41 12.07 -1.34 2.21
N ARG A 42 12.07 -2.67 2.26
CA ARG A 42 13.13 -3.49 1.69
C ARG A 42 12.54 -4.36 0.60
N VAL A 43 13.19 -4.35 -0.55
CA VAL A 43 12.80 -5.16 -1.70
C VAL A 43 13.80 -6.31 -1.81
N TYR A 44 13.30 -7.54 -1.82
CA TYR A 44 14.11 -8.74 -1.92
C TYR A 44 13.84 -9.46 -3.22
N ASN A 45 14.89 -9.95 -3.86
CA ASN A 45 14.78 -10.93 -4.93
C ASN A 45 14.73 -12.33 -4.31
N LEU A 46 13.62 -13.03 -4.48
CA LEU A 46 13.41 -14.36 -3.90
C LEU A 46 14.21 -15.44 -4.60
N GLN A 47 14.43 -15.32 -5.92
CA GLN A 47 15.21 -16.27 -6.71
C GLN A 47 16.71 -16.19 -6.37
N LYS A 48 17.23 -14.97 -6.23
CA LYS A 48 18.64 -14.71 -5.87
C LYS A 48 18.88 -14.66 -4.37
N GLN A 49 17.82 -14.80 -3.55
CA GLN A 49 17.84 -14.70 -2.08
C GLN A 49 18.63 -13.51 -1.53
N ARG A 50 18.53 -12.34 -2.18
CA ARG A 50 19.26 -11.13 -1.79
C ARG A 50 18.38 -9.90 -1.77
N MET A 51 18.75 -8.93 -0.93
CA MET A 51 18.10 -7.62 -0.92
C MET A 51 18.54 -6.84 -2.17
N LEU A 52 17.57 -6.31 -2.91
CA LEU A 52 17.80 -5.47 -4.09
C LEU A 52 17.92 -3.99 -3.69
N LYS A 53 16.93 -3.50 -2.95
CA LYS A 53 16.82 -2.08 -2.61
C LYS A 53 16.35 -1.91 -1.17
N LYS A 54 16.84 -0.84 -0.54
CA LYS A 54 16.39 -0.38 0.78
C LYS A 54 15.99 1.08 0.64
N VAL A 55 14.73 1.38 0.90
CA VAL A 55 14.15 2.72 0.78
C VAL A 55 13.67 3.19 2.15
N ARG A 56 13.89 4.46 2.48
CA ARG A 56 13.26 5.08 3.66
C ARG A 56 11.81 5.40 3.31
N ALA A 57 10.87 4.93 4.13
CA ALA A 57 9.45 5.13 3.88
C ALA A 57 9.00 6.60 4.04
N ASN A 58 9.86 7.47 4.58
CA ASN A 58 9.57 8.88 4.90
C ASN A 58 8.31 9.09 5.75
N SER A 59 7.94 8.05 6.49
CA SER A 59 6.92 8.03 7.53
C SER A 59 7.55 7.55 8.84
N ARG A 60 7.12 8.10 9.97
CA ARG A 60 7.57 7.64 11.29
C ARG A 60 7.10 6.22 11.60
N TRP A 61 5.90 5.87 11.13
CA TRP A 61 5.29 4.57 11.34
C TRP A 61 4.48 4.17 10.11
N VAL A 62 5.03 3.25 9.33
CA VAL A 62 4.31 2.64 8.20
C VAL A 62 3.20 1.75 8.74
N SER A 63 1.99 1.91 8.20
CA SER A 63 0.83 1.08 8.52
C SER A 63 0.55 0.06 7.42
N SER A 64 0.58 0.49 6.15
CA SER A 64 0.22 -0.33 5.00
C SER A 64 1.06 0.00 3.76
N ILE A 65 1.14 -0.97 2.85
CA ILE A 65 1.82 -0.85 1.56
C ILE A 65 0.98 -1.49 0.47
N ALA A 66 0.93 -0.88 -0.71
CA ALA A 66 0.30 -1.44 -1.90
C ALA A 66 1.22 -1.27 -3.10
N ILE A 67 1.34 -2.31 -3.93
CA ILE A 67 2.17 -2.27 -5.14
C ILE A 67 1.25 -1.99 -6.32
N HIS A 68 1.66 -1.08 -7.19
CA HIS A 68 0.95 -0.77 -8.42
C HIS A 68 0.88 -2.03 -9.30
N PRO A 69 -0.20 -2.29 -10.06
CA PRO A 69 -0.30 -3.48 -10.91
C PRO A 69 0.82 -3.61 -11.95
N GLY A 70 1.37 -2.48 -12.41
CA GLY A 70 2.56 -2.45 -13.27
C GLY A 70 3.87 -2.85 -12.57
N GLY A 71 3.92 -2.76 -11.23
CA GLY A 71 5.05 -3.22 -10.40
C GLY A 71 6.15 -2.19 -10.15
N GLU A 72 6.20 -1.11 -10.95
CA GLU A 72 7.24 -0.07 -10.87
C GLU A 72 6.99 0.97 -9.79
N HIS A 73 5.73 1.13 -9.37
CA HIS A 73 5.34 2.08 -8.33
C HIS A 73 4.72 1.37 -7.13
N PHE A 74 4.77 2.02 -5.98
CA PHE A 74 4.08 1.54 -4.78
C PHE A 74 3.68 2.69 -3.86
N LEU A 75 2.61 2.46 -3.10
CA LEU A 75 2.04 3.37 -2.13
C LEU A 75 2.36 2.90 -0.72
N VAL A 76 2.57 3.88 0.17
CA VAL A 76 2.88 3.62 1.58
C VAL A 76 2.01 4.54 2.43
N GLY A 77 1.14 3.93 3.23
CA GLY A 77 0.35 4.60 4.25
C GLY A 77 1.12 4.68 5.58
N GLY A 78 0.99 5.80 6.28
CA GLY A 78 1.60 6.00 7.58
C GLY A 78 0.63 6.49 8.65
N TYR A 79 0.90 6.14 9.91
CA TYR A 79 0.20 6.71 11.07
C TYR A 79 0.52 8.19 11.28
N ASP A 80 1.58 8.71 10.65
CA ASP A 80 1.88 10.15 10.60
C ASP A 80 1.04 10.93 9.56
N ARG A 81 -0.03 10.29 9.04
CA ARG A 81 -1.03 10.88 8.13
C ARG A 81 -0.50 11.18 6.73
N LYS A 82 0.67 10.65 6.40
CA LYS A 82 1.30 10.81 5.09
C LYS A 82 1.04 9.58 4.23
N LEU A 83 0.59 9.83 3.01
CA LEU A 83 0.57 8.83 1.96
C LEU A 83 1.75 9.12 1.04
N ASN A 84 2.70 8.21 0.95
CA ASN A 84 3.89 8.42 0.12
C ASN A 84 3.81 7.53 -1.12
N TRP A 85 3.94 8.15 -2.30
CA TRP A 85 4.08 7.46 -3.58
C TRP A 85 5.55 7.30 -3.93
N PHE A 86 5.95 6.06 -4.21
CA PHE A 86 7.30 5.71 -4.57
C PHE A 86 7.37 5.16 -5.99
N GLU A 87 8.51 5.43 -6.61
CA GLU A 87 8.93 4.81 -7.85
C GLU A 87 10.16 3.94 -7.55
N MET A 88 10.16 2.71 -8.08
CA MET A 88 11.14 1.69 -7.73
C MET A 88 12.52 1.99 -8.30
N GLU A 89 12.62 2.52 -9.52
CA GLU A 89 13.91 2.83 -10.15
C GLU A 89 14.46 4.20 -9.71
N CYS A 90 13.57 5.13 -9.40
CA CYS A 90 13.96 6.48 -9.00
C CYS A 90 14.63 6.51 -7.60
N THR A 91 15.63 7.37 -7.46
CA THR A 91 16.30 7.67 -6.18
C THR A 91 15.79 8.97 -5.55
N ARG A 92 14.87 9.67 -6.23
CA ARG A 92 14.27 10.92 -5.76
C ARG A 92 13.43 10.69 -4.50
N THR A 93 13.12 11.80 -3.84
CA THR A 93 12.16 11.80 -2.73
C THR A 93 10.79 11.34 -3.23
N PRO A 94 10.08 10.48 -2.48
CA PRO A 94 8.72 10.09 -2.83
C PRO A 94 7.78 11.30 -2.86
N HIS A 95 6.73 11.21 -3.69
CA HIS A 95 5.69 12.23 -3.67
C HIS A 95 4.86 12.06 -2.40
N ALA A 96 4.90 13.07 -1.53
CA ALA A 96 4.16 13.08 -0.27
C ALA A 96 2.75 13.65 -0.49
N LEU A 97 1.75 12.77 -0.47
CA LEU A 97 0.33 13.10 -0.57
C LEU A 97 -0.24 13.29 0.84
N ARG A 98 -0.83 14.47 1.08
CA ARG A 98 -1.41 14.86 2.38
C ARG A 98 -2.92 14.98 2.30
N PHE A 99 -3.58 13.87 1.96
CA PHE A 99 -5.03 13.84 1.80
C PHE A 99 -5.78 13.67 3.13
N HIS A 100 -5.14 13.06 4.13
CA HIS A 100 -5.77 12.70 5.40
C HIS A 100 -5.32 13.59 6.56
N LYS A 101 -6.24 13.85 7.51
CA LYS A 101 -5.91 14.49 8.79
C LYS A 101 -5.77 13.49 9.93
N GLY A 102 -6.15 12.23 9.71
CA GLY A 102 -5.99 11.10 10.62
C GLY A 102 -4.94 10.10 10.17
N ALA A 103 -4.63 9.15 11.05
CA ALA A 103 -3.74 8.04 10.74
C ALA A 103 -4.29 7.21 9.57
N ILE A 104 -3.44 6.87 8.60
CA ILE A 104 -3.83 6.04 7.46
C ILE A 104 -3.72 4.59 7.89
N ARG A 105 -4.76 3.80 7.64
CA ARG A 105 -4.82 2.39 8.02
C ARG A 105 -4.55 1.48 6.83
N GLY A 106 -5.28 1.68 5.74
CA GLY A 106 -5.18 0.88 4.53
C GLY A 106 -4.91 1.74 3.29
N VAL A 107 -4.19 1.15 2.34
CA VAL A 107 -3.98 1.69 1.00
C VAL A 107 -4.14 0.55 0.00
N ALA A 108 -4.80 0.79 -1.12
CA ALA A 108 -5.02 -0.23 -2.13
C ALA A 108 -5.06 0.35 -3.54
N PHE A 109 -4.44 -0.35 -4.49
CA PHE A 109 -4.56 -0.08 -5.92
C PHE A 109 -5.69 -0.90 -6.53
N HIS A 110 -6.40 -0.30 -7.47
CA HIS A 110 -7.26 -1.05 -8.38
C HIS A 110 -6.40 -1.77 -9.43
N ARG A 111 -6.81 -2.97 -9.89
CA ARG A 111 -6.00 -3.80 -10.79
C ARG A 111 -5.99 -3.36 -12.25
N LYS A 112 -7.12 -2.85 -12.74
CA LYS A 112 -7.34 -2.47 -14.16
C LYS A 112 -7.31 -0.95 -14.38
N TYR A 113 -8.16 -0.21 -13.67
CA TYR A 113 -8.21 1.25 -13.75
C TYR A 113 -7.06 1.92 -12.96
N PRO A 114 -6.59 3.11 -13.38
CA PRO A 114 -5.58 3.91 -12.70
C PRO A 114 -6.15 4.58 -11.43
N LEU A 115 -6.70 3.77 -10.53
CA LEU A 115 -7.34 4.20 -9.29
C LEU A 115 -6.60 3.63 -8.10
N PHE A 116 -6.55 4.41 -7.03
CA PHE A 116 -6.11 3.95 -5.73
C PHE A 116 -6.98 4.55 -4.64
N ALA A 117 -7.04 3.86 -3.51
CA ALA A 117 -7.79 4.30 -2.33
C ALA A 117 -6.88 4.33 -1.13
N SER A 118 -7.13 5.31 -0.26
CA SER A 118 -6.54 5.38 1.08
C SER A 118 -7.64 5.58 2.12
N VAL A 119 -7.50 4.90 3.25
CA VAL A 119 -8.48 4.95 4.34
C VAL A 119 -7.83 5.35 5.65
N SER A 120 -8.57 6.08 6.47
CA SER A 120 -8.06 6.67 7.70
C SER A 120 -9.03 6.53 8.86
N ASP A 121 -8.47 6.55 10.08
CA ASP A 121 -9.20 6.64 11.35
C ASP A 121 -10.11 7.87 11.45
N GLU A 122 -9.88 8.89 10.63
CA GLU A 122 -10.77 10.05 10.63
C GLU A 122 -12.17 9.75 10.04
N GLY A 123 -12.37 8.57 9.46
CA GLY A 123 -13.61 8.17 8.80
C GLY A 123 -13.71 8.63 7.35
N ARG A 124 -12.59 9.09 6.78
CA ARG A 124 -12.48 9.45 5.37
C ARG A 124 -11.84 8.32 4.59
N ILE A 125 -12.52 7.96 3.50
CA ILE A 125 -12.00 7.10 2.45
C ILE A 125 -11.79 8.01 1.25
N ILE A 126 -10.56 8.09 0.74
CA ILE A 126 -10.22 8.96 -0.38
C ILE A 126 -9.87 8.09 -1.57
N VAL A 127 -10.67 8.19 -2.61
CA VAL A 127 -10.42 7.59 -3.92
C VAL A 127 -9.71 8.62 -4.77
N SER A 128 -8.59 8.20 -5.35
CA SER A 128 -7.70 9.05 -6.15
C SER A 128 -7.38 8.39 -7.48
N HIS A 129 -7.13 9.23 -8.48
CA HIS A 129 -6.58 8.84 -9.76
C HIS A 129 -5.06 8.89 -9.68
N GLY A 130 -4.40 7.82 -10.12
CA GLY A 130 -2.94 7.72 -10.18
C GLY A 130 -2.52 7.18 -11.52
N MET A 131 -2.22 8.07 -12.46
CA MET A 131 -1.76 7.70 -13.79
C MET A 131 -0.24 7.62 -13.81
N VAL A 132 0.26 6.45 -14.20
CA VAL A 132 1.66 6.20 -14.51
C VAL A 132 1.82 6.24 -16.02
N TYR A 133 2.92 6.81 -16.49
CA TYR A 133 3.26 6.89 -17.91
C TYR A 133 4.37 5.88 -18.21
N ASP A 134 4.38 5.34 -19.43
CA ASP A 134 5.46 4.44 -19.89
C ASP A 134 6.80 5.18 -20.07
N ASP A 135 6.75 6.51 -20.20
CA ASP A 135 7.93 7.36 -20.24
C ASP A 135 8.45 7.64 -18.82
N TRP A 136 9.60 7.05 -18.51
CA TRP A 136 10.32 7.17 -17.24
C TRP A 136 10.71 8.60 -16.85
N LEU A 137 10.74 9.55 -17.78
CA LEU A 137 11.02 10.95 -17.46
C LEU A 137 9.79 11.71 -16.94
N LYS A 138 8.58 11.15 -17.13
CA LYS A 138 7.34 11.83 -16.78
C LYS A 138 6.86 11.38 -15.40
N ASP A 139 6.82 12.34 -14.49
CA ASP A 139 6.29 12.09 -13.14
C ASP A 139 4.82 11.62 -13.18
N PRO A 140 4.41 10.75 -12.25
CA PRO A 140 3.05 10.24 -12.19
C PRO A 140 2.06 11.36 -11.89
N PHE A 141 0.88 11.29 -12.50
CA PHE A 141 -0.20 12.24 -12.25
C PHE A 141 -1.14 11.73 -11.16
N LEU A 142 -1.12 12.39 -9.99
CA LEU A 142 -1.79 11.93 -8.77
C LEU A 142 -2.83 12.98 -8.33
N VAL A 143 -4.12 12.64 -8.36
CA VAL A 143 -5.21 13.57 -8.05
C VAL A 143 -6.30 12.90 -7.23
N PRO A 144 -6.75 13.50 -6.10
CA PRO A 144 -7.92 13.00 -5.37
C PRO A 144 -9.20 13.22 -6.19
N LEU A 145 -10.01 12.17 -6.34
CA LEU A 145 -11.27 12.22 -7.10
C LEU A 145 -12.48 12.38 -6.19
N LYS A 146 -12.58 11.53 -5.17
CA LYS A 146 -13.78 11.42 -4.35
C LYS A 146 -13.41 11.17 -2.89
N GLU A 147 -14.08 11.90 -2.01
CA GLU A 147 -14.11 11.62 -0.59
C GLU A 147 -15.41 10.88 -0.26
N LEU A 148 -15.27 9.68 0.31
CA LEU A 148 -16.38 8.84 0.75
C LEU A 148 -16.41 8.85 2.29
N ARG A 149 -17.63 8.95 2.83
CA ARG A 149 -17.91 8.96 4.27
C ARG A 149 -19.15 8.13 4.54
N GLY A 150 -19.12 7.36 5.62
CA GLY A 150 -20.28 6.58 6.02
C GLY A 150 -20.04 5.74 7.25
N HIS A 151 -18.83 5.21 7.44
CA HIS A 151 -18.49 4.46 8.65
C HIS A 151 -18.58 5.36 9.89
N SER A 152 -19.12 4.80 10.96
CA SER A 152 -19.15 5.44 12.26
C SER A 152 -17.80 5.25 12.97
N ARG A 153 -17.41 6.22 13.80
CA ARG A 153 -16.24 6.05 14.66
C ARG A 153 -16.59 5.19 15.86
N PHE A 154 -15.69 4.29 16.22
CA PHE A 154 -15.70 3.56 17.48
C PHE A 154 -14.39 3.87 18.18
N GLU A 155 -14.47 4.59 19.31
CA GLU A 155 -13.31 5.20 19.98
C GLU A 155 -12.50 6.10 19.01
N ASP A 156 -11.18 5.87 18.91
CA ASP A 156 -10.26 6.57 18.02
C ASP A 156 -10.12 5.92 16.63
N LEU A 157 -10.87 4.85 16.37
CA LEU A 157 -10.80 4.08 15.13
C LEU A 157 -12.04 4.31 14.25
N CYS A 158 -11.86 4.20 12.94
CA CYS A 158 -12.98 4.30 12.00
C CYS A 158 -12.90 3.31 10.85
N VAL A 159 -12.04 3.54 9.86
CA VAL A 159 -11.92 2.65 8.70
C VAL A 159 -10.59 1.92 8.80
N LEU A 160 -10.66 0.60 8.90
CA LEU A 160 -9.53 -0.26 9.24
C LEU A 160 -8.82 -0.81 8.00
N ASP A 161 -9.57 -1.15 6.96
CA ASP A 161 -9.01 -1.74 5.75
C ASP A 161 -9.83 -1.38 4.51
N VAL A 162 -9.21 -1.56 3.35
CA VAL A 162 -9.78 -1.24 2.05
C VAL A 162 -9.31 -2.22 0.99
N THR A 163 -10.24 -2.68 0.16
CA THR A 163 -9.93 -3.52 -0.99
C THR A 163 -10.78 -3.16 -2.19
N TRP A 164 -10.19 -3.26 -3.38
CA TRP A 164 -10.89 -3.02 -4.63
C TRP A 164 -11.50 -4.31 -5.17
N HIS A 165 -12.65 -4.19 -5.83
CA HIS A 165 -13.13 -5.24 -6.69
C HIS A 165 -12.10 -5.50 -7.83
N PRO A 166 -11.86 -6.75 -8.24
CA PRO A 166 -10.80 -7.06 -9.20
C PRO A 166 -11.00 -6.48 -10.60
N TYR A 167 -12.25 -6.20 -10.99
CA TYR A 167 -12.59 -5.80 -12.37
C TYR A 167 -13.34 -4.48 -12.49
N GLU A 168 -14.14 -4.14 -11.48
CA GLU A 168 -15.08 -3.02 -11.50
C GLU A 168 -14.60 -1.97 -10.51
N PRO A 169 -14.92 -0.68 -10.70
CA PRO A 169 -14.47 0.39 -9.83
C PRO A 169 -15.21 0.42 -8.47
N PHE A 170 -15.56 -0.75 -7.94
CA PHE A 170 -16.20 -0.91 -6.65
C PHE A 170 -15.17 -1.06 -5.54
N LEU A 171 -15.46 -0.45 -4.40
CA LEU A 171 -14.60 -0.44 -3.23
C LEU A 171 -15.29 -1.14 -2.06
N PHE A 172 -14.57 -2.00 -1.36
CA PHE A 172 -15.00 -2.57 -0.09
C PHE A 172 -14.18 -1.97 1.04
N THR A 173 -14.84 -1.53 2.10
CA THR A 173 -14.20 -0.98 3.29
C THR A 173 -14.70 -1.67 4.54
N SER A 174 -13.80 -1.97 5.47
CA SER A 174 -14.14 -2.52 6.78
C SER A 174 -14.01 -1.43 7.85
N GLY A 175 -15.06 -1.22 8.63
CA GLY A 175 -15.10 -0.25 9.71
C GLY A 175 -14.94 -0.84 11.10
N ALA A 176 -14.52 -0.01 12.04
CA ALA A 176 -14.54 -0.29 13.48
C ALA A 176 -15.99 -0.33 14.03
N ASP A 177 -16.97 0.15 13.25
CA ASP A 177 -18.40 0.05 13.51
C ASP A 177 -18.98 -1.37 13.28
N ALA A 178 -18.13 -2.39 13.18
CA ALA A 178 -18.47 -3.78 12.89
C ALA A 178 -19.21 -3.97 11.55
N THR A 179 -19.08 -3.03 10.61
CA THR A 179 -19.68 -3.13 9.28
C THR A 179 -18.64 -3.23 8.17
N ILE A 180 -19.02 -3.90 7.08
CA ILE A 180 -18.33 -3.83 5.79
C ILE A 180 -19.25 -3.08 4.83
N ARG A 181 -18.71 -2.10 4.10
CA ARG A 181 -19.47 -1.30 3.14
C ARG A 181 -18.93 -1.47 1.74
N LEU A 182 -19.86 -1.51 0.79
CA LEU A 182 -19.62 -1.48 -0.64
C LEU A 182 -19.88 -0.07 -1.18
N TRP A 183 -18.95 0.45 -1.97
CA TRP A 183 -19.07 1.72 -2.68
C TRP A 183 -19.03 1.42 -4.19
N HIS A 184 -19.95 2.01 -4.95
CA HIS A 184 -20.09 1.83 -6.40
C HIS A 184 -20.33 3.17 -7.10
#